data_AF-A0A7C3CW77-F1
#
_entry.id   AF-A0A7C3CW77-F1
#
_cell.length_a   1.000
_cell.length_b   1.000
_cell.length_c   1.000
_cell.angle_alpha   90.00
_cell.angle_beta   90.00
_cell.angle_gamma   90.00
#
_symmetry.space_group_name_H-M   'P 1'
#
loop_
_entity.id
_entity.type
_entity.pdbx_description
1 polymer ?
#
loop_
_entity_poly.entity_id
_entity_poly.type
_entity_poly.pdbx_seq_one_letter_code
_entity_poly.pdbx_strand_id
1 'polypeptide(L)'
;METSLTLFSKHHTIILFGKINMLLFIAKWLSLGFGSGKLPHAPGTYGTLVGIPIFLMLADLDLFPYILVCVVLLLIGIWASQVYSDYLGVHDHGSIVWDEVVGYLITMTATPAEWQWIILGFILF
;
A
#
# COMPACT_ATOMS: atom_id res chain seq x y z
N MET A 1 -37.68 24.34 -13.09
CA MET A 1 -36.30 24.80 -12.81
C MET A 1 -35.75 24.19 -11.50
N GLU A 2 -36.57 23.98 -10.46
CA GLU A 2 -36.15 23.28 -9.22
C GLU A 2 -35.89 21.77 -9.39
N THR A 3 -36.63 21.10 -10.26
CA THR A 3 -36.48 19.66 -10.53
C THR A 3 -35.16 19.29 -11.20
N SER A 4 -34.58 20.19 -12.01
CA SER A 4 -33.28 19.98 -12.65
C SER A 4 -32.10 20.21 -11.69
N LEU A 5 -32.22 21.16 -10.75
CA LEU A 5 -31.21 21.44 -9.72
C LEU A 5 -31.13 20.32 -8.67
N THR A 6 -32.28 19.75 -8.30
CA THR A 6 -32.36 18.60 -7.36
C THR A 6 -31.83 17.31 -7.98
N LEU A 7 -32.14 17.03 -9.25
CA LEU A 7 -31.53 15.91 -9.99
C LEU A 7 -30.02 16.08 -10.16
N PHE A 8 -29.55 17.28 -10.50
CA PHE A 8 -28.13 17.60 -10.63
C PHE A 8 -27.38 17.43 -9.30
N SER A 9 -27.95 17.95 -8.19
CA SER A 9 -27.41 17.80 -6.84
C SER A 9 -27.36 16.34 -6.38
N LYS A 10 -28.42 15.56 -6.65
CA LYS A 10 -28.47 14.12 -6.31
C LYS A 10 -27.45 13.32 -7.12
N HIS A 11 -27.31 13.60 -8.42
CA HIS A 11 -26.28 12.97 -9.26
C HIS A 11 -24.87 13.32 -8.79
N HIS A 12 -24.58 14.59 -8.49
CA HIS A 12 -23.28 15.01 -7.95
C HIS A 12 -22.97 14.33 -6.61
N THR A 13 -23.95 14.25 -5.72
CA THR A 13 -23.80 13.56 -4.42
C THR A 13 -23.52 12.07 -4.62
N ILE A 14 -24.22 11.38 -5.53
CA ILE A 14 -23.99 9.96 -5.84
C ILE A 14 -22.59 9.74 -6.44
N ILE A 15 -22.16 10.59 -7.37
CA ILE A 15 -20.83 10.52 -7.99
C ILE A 15 -19.74 10.77 -6.95
N LEU A 16 -19.92 11.76 -6.08
CA LEU A 16 -18.97 12.09 -5.02
C LEU A 16 -18.87 10.94 -4.01
N PHE A 17 -20.00 10.38 -3.59
CA PHE A 17 -20.05 9.24 -2.66
C PHE A 17 -19.43 7.99 -3.28
N GLY A 18 -19.70 7.72 -4.56
CA GLY A 18 -19.07 6.62 -5.31
C GLY A 18 -17.55 6.79 -5.44
N LYS A 19 -17.07 8.00 -5.72
CA LYS A 19 -15.63 8.31 -5.81
C LYS A 19 -14.92 8.15 -4.46
N ILE A 20 -15.54 8.60 -3.37
CA ILE A 20 -15.02 8.45 -2.00
C ILE A 20 -14.91 6.96 -1.63
N ASN A 21 -15.94 6.16 -1.92
CA ASN A 21 -15.92 4.73 -1.65
C ASN A 21 -14.83 3.99 -2.46
N MET A 22 -14.59 4.40 -3.71
CA MET A 22 -13.53 3.83 -4.53
C MET A 22 -12.12 4.18 -4.00
N LEU A 23 -11.87 5.44 -3.65
CA LEU A 23 -10.58 5.86 -3.09
C LEU A 23 -10.29 5.16 -1.77
N LEU A 24 -11.29 5.07 -0.89
CA LEU A 24 -11.17 4.35 0.37
C LEU A 24 -10.91 2.85 0.15
N PHE A 25 -11.58 2.23 -0.83
CA PHE A 25 -11.34 0.83 -1.17
C PHE A 25 -9.88 0.61 -1.59
N ILE A 26 -9.36 1.44 -2.48
CA ILE A 26 -7.96 1.37 -2.94
C ILE A 26 -7.00 1.58 -1.76
N ALA A 27 -7.21 2.65 -0.98
CA ALA A 27 -6.38 2.96 0.19
C ALA A 27 -6.37 1.83 1.21
N LYS A 28 -7.53 1.21 1.50
CA LYS A 28 -7.63 0.05 2.39
C LYS A 28 -6.87 -1.15 1.85
N TRP A 29 -7.00 -1.48 0.57
CA TRP A 29 -6.31 -2.63 -0.03
C TRP A 29 -4.80 -2.47 -0.01
N LEU A 30 -4.30 -1.28 -0.33
CA LEU A 30 -2.88 -0.96 -0.25
C LEU A 30 -2.39 -0.96 1.20
N SER A 31 -3.05 -0.22 2.09
CA SER A 31 -2.65 -0.11 3.50
C SER A 31 -2.52 -1.48 4.17
N LEU A 32 -3.43 -2.41 3.86
CA LEU A 32 -3.41 -3.76 4.42
C LEU A 32 -2.44 -4.73 3.72
N GLY A 33 -1.56 -4.26 2.83
CA GLY A 33 -0.62 -5.11 2.10
C GLY A 33 -1.32 -6.18 1.26
N PHE A 34 -2.38 -5.81 0.53
CA PHE A 34 -3.26 -6.74 -0.19
C PHE A 34 -3.99 -7.75 0.71
N GLY A 35 -4.18 -7.42 2.00
CA GLY A 35 -4.89 -8.23 2.97
C GLY A 35 -4.00 -9.03 3.91
N SER A 36 -2.68 -8.98 3.74
CA SER A 36 -1.71 -9.59 4.67
C SER A 36 -1.83 -9.04 6.09
N GLY A 37 -2.12 -7.74 6.23
CA GLY A 37 -2.32 -7.10 7.52
C GLY A 37 -3.56 -7.56 8.31
N LYS A 38 -4.42 -8.41 7.71
CA LYS A 38 -5.54 -9.06 8.41
C LYS A 38 -5.18 -10.41 9.02
N LEU A 39 -3.99 -10.94 8.73
CA LEU A 39 -3.58 -12.25 9.21
C LEU A 39 -3.28 -12.21 10.72
N PRO A 40 -3.66 -13.26 11.46
CA PRO A 40 -3.48 -13.30 12.90
C PRO A 40 -2.01 -13.53 13.25
N HIS A 41 -1.51 -12.81 14.27
CA HIS A 41 -0.15 -12.87 14.82
C HIS A 41 0.93 -12.36 13.84
N ALA A 42 1.58 -11.25 14.19
CA ALA A 42 2.62 -10.58 13.40
C ALA A 42 2.19 -10.18 11.97
N PRO A 43 1.16 -9.33 11.80
CA PRO A 43 0.70 -8.84 10.50
C PRO A 43 1.84 -8.23 9.66
N GLY A 44 2.82 -7.59 10.30
CA GLY A 44 3.97 -7.01 9.61
C GLY A 44 4.82 -8.05 8.87
N THR A 45 5.05 -9.23 9.45
CA THR A 45 5.78 -10.33 8.80
C THR A 45 5.08 -10.77 7.51
N TYR A 46 3.74 -10.81 7.51
CA TYR A 46 3.00 -11.10 6.29
C TYR A 46 3.04 -9.94 5.28
N GLY A 47 3.17 -8.69 5.75
CA GLY A 47 3.52 -7.54 4.91
C GLY A 47 4.87 -7.74 4.20
N THR A 48 5.91 -8.09 4.94
CA THR A 48 7.24 -8.39 4.38
C THR A 48 7.20 -9.54 3.36
N LEU A 49 6.41 -10.59 3.61
CA LEU A 49 6.22 -11.68 2.66
C LEU A 49 5.59 -11.22 1.33
N VAL A 50 4.75 -10.18 1.35
CA VAL A 50 4.21 -9.54 0.13
C VAL A 50 5.29 -8.71 -0.56
N GLY A 51 6.26 -8.17 0.17
CA GLY A 51 7.44 -7.51 -0.39
C GLY A 51 8.29 -8.42 -1.27
N ILE A 52 8.40 -9.71 -0.96
CA ILE A 52 9.22 -10.68 -1.74
C ILE A 52 8.82 -10.78 -3.22
N PRO A 53 7.57 -11.11 -3.59
CA PRO A 53 7.19 -11.17 -5.00
C PRO A 53 7.30 -9.81 -5.70
N ILE A 54 7.08 -8.69 -4.99
CA ILE A 54 7.26 -7.35 -5.56
C ILE A 54 8.75 -7.09 -5.84
N PHE A 55 9.64 -7.46 -4.92
CA PHE A 55 11.09 -7.38 -5.14
C PHE A 55 11.50 -8.18 -6.37
N LEU A 56 11.05 -9.43 -6.50
CA LEU A 56 11.37 -10.27 -7.65
C LEU A 56 10.89 -9.68 -8.99
N MET A 57 9.77 -8.95 -9.01
CA MET A 57 9.31 -8.24 -10.20
C MET A 57 10.16 -7.01 -10.54
N LEU A 58 10.82 -6.40 -9.55
CA LEU A 58 11.64 -5.20 -9.70
C LEU A 58 13.14 -5.52 -9.81
N ALA A 59 13.54 -6.77 -9.56
CA ALA A 59 14.92 -7.20 -9.43
C ALA A 59 15.78 -6.95 -10.68
N ASP A 60 15.17 -6.97 -11.87
CA ASP A 60 15.86 -6.73 -13.15
C ASP A 60 16.01 -5.23 -13.48
N LEU A 61 15.48 -4.33 -12.64
CA LEU A 61 15.64 -2.90 -12.83
C LEU A 61 17.05 -2.44 -12.44
N ASP A 62 17.59 -1.50 -13.24
CA ASP A 62 18.76 -0.74 -12.83
C ASP A 62 18.49 0.02 -11.51
N LEU A 63 19.56 0.37 -10.80
CA LEU A 63 19.47 1.00 -9.48
C LEU A 63 18.60 2.27 -9.45
N PHE A 64 18.72 3.12 -10.47
CA PHE A 64 17.97 4.37 -10.53
C PHE A 64 16.44 4.17 -10.66
N PRO A 65 15.92 3.42 -11.66
CA PRO A 65 14.49 3.14 -11.74
C PRO A 65 13.98 2.35 -10.53
N TYR A 66 14.78 1.44 -9.95
CA TYR A 66 14.42 0.73 -8.73
C TYR A 66 14.13 1.68 -7.56
N ILE A 67 15.06 2.60 -7.28
CA ILE A 67 14.90 3.62 -6.22
C ILE A 67 13.69 4.50 -6.51
N LEU A 68 13.48 4.90 -7.77
CA LEU A 68 12.33 5.71 -8.15
C LEU A 68 11.00 4.99 -7.85
N VAL A 69 10.91 3.70 -8.15
CA VAL A 69 9.74 2.87 -7.80
C VAL A 69 9.55 2.81 -6.29
N CYS A 70 10.61 2.59 -5.51
CA CYS A 70 10.53 2.58 -4.05
C CYS A 70 9.99 3.90 -3.48
N VAL A 71 10.48 5.04 -3.99
CA VAL A 71 10.00 6.38 -3.59
C VAL A 71 8.51 6.55 -3.94
N VAL A 72 8.09 6.13 -5.14
CA VAL A 72 6.68 6.21 -5.55
C VAL A 72 5.80 5.34 -4.63
N LEU A 73 6.22 4.11 -4.35
CA LEU A 73 5.48 3.21 -3.46
C LEU A 73 5.42 3.73 -2.02
N LEU A 74 6.48 4.38 -1.53
CA LEU A 74 6.51 5.04 -0.23
C LEU A 74 5.48 6.18 -0.18
N LEU A 75 5.45 7.06 -1.18
CA LEU A 75 4.50 8.18 -1.24
C LEU A 75 3.04 7.70 -1.34
N ILE A 76 2.79 6.66 -2.14
CA ILE A 76 1.49 6.00 -2.21
C ILE A 76 1.11 5.42 -0.85
N GLY A 77 2.08 4.81 -0.15
CA GLY A 77 1.91 4.27 1.20
C GLY A 77 1.49 5.32 2.20
N ILE A 78 2.21 6.43 2.29
CA ILE A 78 1.88 7.55 3.19
C ILE A 78 0.45 8.04 2.94
N TRP A 79 0.08 8.23 1.67
CA TRP A 79 -1.29 8.64 1.33
C TRP A 79 -2.33 7.59 1.71
N ALA A 80 -2.11 6.32 1.36
CA ALA A 80 -3.05 5.24 1.62
C ALA A 80 -3.28 5.01 3.12
N SER A 81 -2.19 4.96 3.89
CA SER A 81 -2.21 4.79 5.34
C SER A 81 -2.95 5.94 6.01
N GLN A 82 -2.71 7.19 5.61
CA GLN A 82 -3.43 8.35 6.13
C GLN A 82 -4.94 8.24 5.88
N VAL A 83 -5.35 7.98 4.63
CA VAL A 83 -6.77 7.84 4.27
C VAL A 83 -7.45 6.72 5.05
N TYR A 84 -6.77 5.59 5.24
CA TYR A 84 -7.35 4.44 5.94
C TYR A 84 -7.38 4.63 7.46
N SER A 85 -6.35 5.23 8.07
CA SER A 85 -6.34 5.61 9.48
C SER A 85 -7.44 6.62 9.81
N ASP A 86 -7.62 7.65 8.97
CA ASP A 86 -8.69 8.63 9.14
C ASP A 86 -10.08 7.97 9.08
N TYR A 87 -10.25 6.98 8.20
CA TYR A 87 -11.49 6.20 8.11
C TYR A 87 -11.73 5.32 9.34
N LEU A 88 -10.67 4.69 9.88
CA LEU A 88 -10.78 3.87 11.09
C LEU A 88 -11.00 4.71 12.35
N GLY A 89 -10.67 6.00 12.32
CA GLY A 89 -10.65 6.86 13.51
C GLY A 89 -9.56 6.45 14.51
N VAL A 90 -8.59 5.64 14.08
CA VAL A 90 -7.47 5.14 14.86
C VAL A 90 -6.20 5.41 14.07
N HIS A 91 -5.31 6.19 14.67
CA HIS A 91 -3.97 6.40 14.13
C HIS A 91 -3.16 5.13 14.30
N ASP A 92 -2.45 4.73 13.24
CA ASP A 92 -1.46 3.64 13.28
C ASP A 92 -2.03 2.29 13.75
N HIS A 93 -3.08 1.83 13.07
CA HIS A 93 -3.64 0.51 13.33
C HIS A 93 -2.66 -0.55 12.83
N GLY A 94 -2.23 -1.49 13.68
CA GLY A 94 -1.21 -2.50 13.34
C GLY A 94 -1.56 -3.50 12.23
N SER A 95 -2.68 -3.30 11.52
CA SER A 95 -3.00 -4.00 10.27
C SER A 95 -2.54 -3.23 9.03
N ILE A 96 -2.14 -1.97 9.18
CA ILE A 96 -1.49 -1.19 8.15
C ILE A 96 -0.05 -1.70 8.07
N VAL A 97 0.31 -2.32 6.95
CA VAL A 97 1.58 -3.05 6.77
C VAL A 97 2.24 -2.71 5.44
N TRP A 98 1.81 -1.64 4.78
CA TRP A 98 2.38 -1.22 3.52
C TRP A 98 3.82 -0.69 3.68
N ASP A 99 4.10 -0.08 4.81
CA ASP A 99 5.45 0.28 5.25
C ASP A 99 6.38 -0.93 5.34
N GLU A 100 5.89 -2.09 5.76
CA GLU A 100 6.67 -3.35 5.77
C GLU A 100 7.02 -3.83 4.36
N VAL A 101 6.06 -3.70 3.43
CA VAL A 101 6.27 -4.02 2.01
C VAL A 101 7.36 -3.11 1.44
N VAL A 102 7.22 -1.80 1.59
CA VAL A 102 8.16 -0.81 1.01
C VAL A 102 9.52 -0.83 1.72
N GLY A 103 9.52 -1.02 3.04
CA GLY A 103 10.73 -1.15 3.84
C GLY A 103 11.56 -2.36 3.41
N TYR A 104 10.92 -3.50 3.16
CA TYR A 104 11.60 -4.67 2.60
C TYR A 104 12.22 -4.38 1.22
N LEU A 105 11.50 -3.71 0.32
CA LEU A 105 12.07 -3.30 -0.98
C LEU A 105 13.30 -2.40 -0.79
N ILE A 106 13.23 -1.43 0.11
CA ILE A 106 14.37 -0.55 0.41
C ILE A 106 15.55 -1.37 0.95
N THR A 107 15.32 -2.33 1.85
CA THR A 107 16.35 -3.25 2.36
C THR A 107 17.03 -4.05 1.25
N MET A 108 16.26 -4.45 0.22
CA MET A 108 16.76 -5.22 -0.92
C MET A 108 17.44 -4.36 -2.01
N THR A 109 17.58 -3.05 -1.81
CA THR A 109 18.23 -2.15 -2.77
C THR A 109 19.65 -2.62 -3.09
N ALA A 110 19.97 -2.70 -4.39
CA ALA A 110 21.27 -3.11 -4.90
C ALA A 110 21.73 -4.53 -4.46
N THR A 111 20.81 -5.38 -4.02
CA THR A 111 21.09 -6.79 -3.73
C THR A 111 20.88 -7.66 -4.98
N PRO A 112 21.66 -8.73 -5.17
CA PRO A 112 21.39 -9.73 -6.20
C PRO A 112 20.07 -10.46 -5.93
N ALA A 113 19.36 -10.84 -6.99
CA ALA A 113 18.10 -11.58 -6.93
C ALA A 113 18.28 -13.08 -6.65
N GLU A 114 19.15 -13.42 -5.70
CA GLU A 114 19.41 -14.80 -5.28
C GLU A 114 18.68 -15.10 -3.96
N TRP A 115 18.29 -16.37 -3.76
CA TRP A 115 17.49 -16.77 -2.61
C TRP A 115 18.17 -16.49 -1.26
N GLN A 116 19.51 -16.49 -1.21
CA GLN A 116 20.30 -16.15 -0.02
C GLN A 116 20.06 -14.71 0.40
N TRP A 117 20.07 -13.77 -0.55
CA TRP A 117 19.83 -12.35 -0.28
C TRP A 117 18.37 -12.10 0.11
N ILE A 118 17.42 -12.79 -0.52
CA ILE A 118 15.99 -12.70 -0.19
C ILE A 118 15.74 -13.13 1.26
N ILE A 119 16.29 -14.29 1.66
CA ILE A 119 16.16 -14.79 3.03
C ILE A 119 16.91 -13.88 4.02
N LEU A 120 18.12 -13.44 3.68
CA LEU A 120 18.91 -12.58 4.56
C LEU A 120 18.22 -11.23 4.77
N GLY A 121 17.73 -10.60 3.69
CA GLY A 121 16.95 -9.37 3.77
C GLY A 121 15.67 -9.55 4.57
N PHE A 122 15.03 -10.72 4.49
CA PHE A 122 13.81 -11.01 5.26
C PHE A 122 14.10 -11.18 6.75
N ILE A 123 15.24 -11.74 7.12
CA ILE A 123 15.63 -11.95 8.53
C ILE A 123 16.15 -10.64 9.15
N LEU A 124 16.82 -9.79 8.37
CA LEU A 124 17.42 -8.55 8.86
C LEU A 124 16.44 -7.36 8.92
N PHE A 125 15.34 -7.44 8.20
CA PHE A 125 14.25 -6.47 8.23
C PHE A 125 13.28 -6.79 9.37
#